data_AF-A0A0G4KQS6-F1
#
_entry.id   AF-A0A0G4KQS6-F1
#
_cell.length_a   1.000
_cell.length_b   1.000
_cell.length_c   1.000
_cell.angle_alpha   90.00
_cell.angle_beta   90.00
_cell.angle_gamma   90.00
#
_symmetry.space_group_name_H-M   'P 1'
#
loop_
_entity.id
_entity.type
_entity.pdbx_description
1 polymer ?
#
loop_
_entity_poly.entity_id
_entity_poly.type
_entity_poly.pdbx_seq_one_letter_code
_entity_poly.pdbx_strand_id
1 'polypeptide(L)'
;MATITELDAHEQPSEEMRASWKSYSKLEAFHLRNHPDIDDPRSEAQAKDYKVAGVIAAEKVASAFASVHPEPIDPSTIRDVPILYHPLLPGLLIVPDLVPPAVQKSLISLMVHRDLSVRHHMTNMHPFYEVPYRQDTDEDRDTLVLGLEANLLEGYYATSIEEIASLVDDTVGACAAGQQGAE
;
A
#
# COMPACT_ATOMS: atom_id res chain seq x y z
N MET A 1 -26.15 -16.41 -10.28
CA MET A 1 -25.00 -15.56 -9.92
C MET A 1 -25.31 -14.19 -10.47
N ALA A 2 -25.44 -13.19 -9.60
CA ALA A 2 -25.83 -11.83 -10.01
C ALA A 2 -24.72 -11.20 -10.85
N THR A 3 -25.12 -10.51 -11.91
CA THR A 3 -24.21 -9.82 -12.82
C THR A 3 -23.87 -8.45 -12.19
N ILE A 4 -22.61 -7.98 -12.24
CA ILE A 4 -22.15 -6.74 -11.56
C ILE A 4 -23.04 -5.51 -11.88
N THR A 5 -23.73 -5.51 -13.03
CA THR A 5 -24.69 -4.47 -13.45
C THR A 5 -25.99 -4.41 -12.63
N GLU A 6 -26.26 -5.38 -11.74
CA GLU A 6 -27.48 -5.47 -10.91
C GLU A 6 -27.23 -5.04 -9.45
N LEU A 7 -26.00 -4.68 -9.08
CA LEU A 7 -25.64 -4.29 -7.72
C LEU A 7 -25.89 -2.78 -7.53
N ASP A 8 -26.82 -2.43 -6.65
CA ASP A 8 -27.08 -1.03 -6.26
C ASP A 8 -26.01 -0.56 -5.26
N ALA A 9 -25.22 0.43 -5.65
CA ALA A 9 -24.18 1.02 -4.79
C ALA A 9 -24.75 1.74 -3.55
N HIS A 10 -26.05 1.99 -3.50
CA HIS A 10 -26.76 2.57 -2.36
C HIS A 10 -27.53 1.52 -1.53
N GLU A 11 -27.44 0.24 -1.88
CA GLU A 11 -28.07 -0.83 -1.11
C GLU A 11 -27.52 -0.85 0.32
N GLN A 12 -28.43 -0.96 1.28
CA GLN A 12 -28.06 -1.04 2.68
C GLN A 12 -27.40 -2.40 2.95
N PRO A 13 -26.26 -2.43 3.68
CA PRO A 13 -25.61 -3.69 3.99
C PRO A 13 -26.56 -4.57 4.81
N SER A 14 -26.51 -5.88 4.55
CA SER A 14 -27.34 -6.85 5.24
C SER A 14 -27.12 -6.80 6.75
N GLU A 15 -28.12 -7.23 7.52
CA GLU A 15 -27.99 -7.31 8.98
C GLU A 15 -26.84 -8.22 9.41
N GLU A 16 -26.61 -9.31 8.67
CA GLU A 16 -25.48 -10.23 8.88
C GLU A 16 -24.14 -9.51 8.71
N MET A 17 -23.94 -8.75 7.62
CA MET A 17 -22.71 -7.99 7.40
C MET A 17 -22.48 -6.94 8.50
N ARG A 18 -23.54 -6.23 8.90
CA ARG A 18 -23.47 -5.25 10.00
C ARG A 18 -23.11 -5.91 11.33
N ALA A 19 -23.67 -7.10 11.60
CA ALA A 19 -23.37 -7.86 12.81
C ALA A 19 -21.91 -8.33 12.82
N SER A 20 -21.40 -8.85 11.69
CA SER A 20 -20.00 -9.26 11.52
C SER A 20 -19.04 -8.09 11.72
N TRP A 21 -19.29 -6.93 11.08
CA TRP A 21 -18.51 -5.71 11.31
C TRP A 21 -18.49 -5.33 12.79
N LYS A 22 -19.65 -5.38 13.47
CA LYS A 22 -19.78 -4.97 14.87
C LYS A 22 -19.09 -5.92 15.85
N SER A 23 -18.97 -7.19 15.46
CA SER A 23 -18.16 -8.17 16.17
C SER A 23 -16.69 -7.77 16.10
N TYR A 24 -16.16 -7.56 14.89
CA TYR A 24 -14.76 -7.18 14.67
C TYR A 24 -14.38 -5.82 15.27
N SER A 25 -15.26 -4.83 15.16
CA SER A 25 -14.99 -3.47 15.65
C SER A 25 -14.82 -3.38 17.17
N LYS A 26 -15.31 -4.38 17.92
CA LYS A 26 -15.27 -4.43 19.38
C LYS A 26 -14.21 -5.39 19.93
N LEU A 27 -13.56 -6.15 19.05
CA LEU A 27 -12.53 -7.10 19.44
C LEU A 27 -11.22 -6.37 19.73
N GLU A 28 -10.55 -6.82 20.79
CA GLU A 28 -9.21 -6.35 21.13
C GLU A 28 -8.18 -6.81 20.08
N ALA A 29 -7.13 -6.01 19.87
CA ALA A 29 -6.12 -6.24 18.82
C ALA A 29 -5.47 -7.64 18.90
N PHE A 30 -5.24 -8.15 20.11
CA PHE A 30 -4.70 -9.49 20.33
C PHE A 30 -5.60 -10.60 19.75
N HIS A 31 -6.93 -10.44 19.89
CA HIS A 31 -7.89 -11.42 19.38
C HIS A 31 -8.06 -11.34 17.87
N LEU A 32 -7.89 -10.15 17.28
CA LEU A 32 -7.94 -9.98 15.82
C LEU A 32 -6.78 -10.69 15.11
N ARG A 33 -5.57 -10.65 15.69
CA ARG A 33 -4.37 -11.21 15.05
C ARG A 33 -4.46 -12.72 14.78
N ASN A 34 -5.14 -13.45 15.66
CA ASN A 34 -5.24 -14.92 15.57
C ASN A 34 -6.69 -15.36 15.32
N HIS A 35 -7.53 -14.48 14.78
CA HIS A 35 -8.93 -14.78 14.55
C HIS A 35 -9.07 -15.82 13.43
N PRO A 36 -9.85 -16.91 13.61
CA PRO A 36 -9.97 -17.97 12.62
C PRO A 36 -10.62 -17.50 11.30
N ASP A 37 -11.51 -16.52 11.38
CA ASP A 37 -12.24 -15.98 10.22
C ASP A 37 -11.50 -14.82 9.52
N ILE A 38 -10.27 -14.48 9.94
CA ILE A 38 -9.44 -13.47 9.27
C ILE A 38 -8.35 -14.21 8.52
N ASP A 39 -8.34 -14.02 7.20
CA ASP A 39 -7.33 -14.64 6.35
C ASP A 39 -6.04 -13.81 6.36
N ASP A 40 -4.92 -14.46 6.65
CA ASP A 40 -3.57 -13.93 6.55
C ASP A 40 -2.76 -14.74 5.53
N PRO A 41 -2.44 -14.18 4.34
CA PRO A 41 -1.64 -14.86 3.33
C PRO A 41 -0.19 -15.10 3.76
N ARG A 42 0.27 -14.46 4.85
CA ARG A 42 1.61 -14.63 5.42
C ARG A 42 1.68 -15.79 6.41
N SER A 43 0.53 -16.32 6.84
CA SER A 43 0.43 -17.46 7.74
C SER A 43 0.69 -18.77 7.00
N GLU A 44 1.61 -19.61 7.47
CA GLU A 44 1.91 -20.91 6.85
C GLU A 44 0.69 -21.84 6.77
N ALA A 45 -0.26 -21.70 7.71
CA ALA A 45 -1.46 -22.51 7.75
C ALA A 45 -2.44 -22.14 6.62
N GLN A 46 -2.63 -20.85 6.37
CA GLN A 46 -3.60 -20.31 5.42
C GLN A 46 -3.00 -20.03 4.04
N ALA A 47 -1.67 -19.94 3.92
CA ALA A 47 -0.96 -19.73 2.65
C ALA A 47 -1.34 -20.75 1.55
N LYS A 48 -1.82 -21.94 1.94
CA LYS A 48 -2.27 -23.02 1.04
C LYS A 48 -3.57 -22.68 0.31
N ASP A 49 -4.38 -21.79 0.86
CA ASP A 49 -5.66 -21.39 0.28
C ASP A 49 -5.47 -20.34 -0.83
N TYR A 50 -4.27 -19.74 -0.88
CA TYR A 50 -3.86 -18.79 -1.89
C TYR A 50 -3.07 -19.46 -3.03
N LYS A 51 -3.24 -18.91 -4.23
CA LYS A 51 -2.49 -19.32 -5.43
C LYS A 51 -1.57 -18.19 -5.88
N VAL A 52 -0.43 -18.55 -6.44
CA VAL A 52 0.53 -17.59 -7.00
C VAL A 52 0.11 -17.26 -8.43
N ALA A 53 -0.17 -15.99 -8.70
CA ALA A 53 -0.43 -15.45 -10.04
C ALA A 53 0.87 -15.03 -10.74
N GLY A 54 1.88 -14.57 -10.00
CA GLY A 54 3.14 -14.08 -10.54
C GLY A 54 4.13 -13.71 -9.45
N VAL A 55 5.26 -13.13 -9.84
CA VAL A 55 6.33 -12.70 -8.94
C VAL A 55 6.88 -11.35 -9.40
N ILE A 56 7.06 -10.43 -8.47
CA ILE A 56 7.75 -9.15 -8.67
C ILE A 56 9.21 -9.34 -8.25
N ALA A 57 10.14 -9.11 -9.18
CA ALA A 57 11.57 -9.26 -8.90
C ALA A 57 12.05 -8.22 -7.89
N ALA A 58 12.96 -8.63 -6.99
CA ALA A 58 13.57 -7.78 -5.97
C ALA A 58 14.20 -6.50 -6.56
N GLU A 59 14.87 -6.61 -7.71
CA GLU A 59 15.47 -5.47 -8.41
C GLU A 59 14.43 -4.42 -8.80
N LYS A 60 13.25 -4.88 -9.23
CA LYS A 60 12.13 -4.03 -9.62
C LYS A 60 11.56 -3.29 -8.40
N VAL A 61 11.45 -3.98 -7.26
CA VAL A 61 11.04 -3.40 -5.97
C VAL A 61 12.05 -2.34 -5.51
N ALA A 62 13.34 -2.66 -5.56
CA ALA A 62 14.41 -1.74 -5.17
C ALA A 62 14.40 -0.46 -6.02
N SER A 63 14.31 -0.62 -7.34
CA SER A 63 14.25 0.50 -8.29
C SER A 63 13.03 1.38 -8.05
N ALA A 64 11.87 0.79 -7.82
CA ALA A 64 10.62 1.54 -7.61
C ALA A 64 10.66 2.42 -6.35
N PHE A 65 11.34 1.96 -5.29
CA PHE A 65 11.44 2.70 -4.03
C PHE A 65 12.69 3.56 -3.89
N ALA A 66 13.61 3.54 -4.87
CA ALA A 66 14.83 4.34 -4.86
C ALA A 66 14.55 5.86 -4.91
N SER A 67 13.43 6.28 -5.49
CA SER A 67 13.02 7.69 -5.46
C SER A 67 12.51 8.10 -4.08
N VAL A 68 11.65 7.28 -3.48
CA VAL A 68 10.95 7.60 -2.22
C VAL A 68 11.87 7.57 -1.00
N HIS A 69 12.83 6.64 -0.97
CA HIS A 69 13.76 6.48 0.13
C HIS A 69 15.13 7.04 -0.25
N PRO A 70 15.62 8.11 0.41
CA PRO A 70 16.84 8.80 0.02
C PRO A 70 18.12 7.99 0.30
N GLU A 71 18.05 7.02 1.21
CA GLU A 71 19.17 6.14 1.52
C GLU A 71 19.12 4.88 0.65
N PRO A 72 20.28 4.30 0.28
CA PRO A 72 20.29 3.04 -0.43
C PRO A 72 19.69 1.95 0.44
N ILE A 73 18.61 1.32 -0.05
CA ILE A 73 17.99 0.19 0.62
C ILE A 73 18.98 -0.98 0.61
N ASP A 74 19.21 -1.60 1.77
CA ASP A 74 20.09 -2.78 1.86
C ASP A 74 19.55 -3.91 0.97
N PRO A 75 20.30 -4.36 -0.06
CA PRO A 75 19.89 -5.44 -0.95
C PRO A 75 19.55 -6.74 -0.21
N SER A 76 20.11 -6.97 0.98
CA SER A 76 19.82 -8.16 1.78
C SER A 76 18.38 -8.20 2.33
N THR A 77 17.72 -7.04 2.39
CA THR A 77 16.36 -6.88 2.91
C THR A 77 15.28 -7.01 1.85
N ILE A 78 15.66 -6.99 0.57
CA ILE A 78 14.74 -7.05 -0.56
C ILE A 78 14.73 -8.48 -1.12
N ARG A 79 13.54 -9.01 -1.37
CA ARG A 79 13.32 -10.35 -1.89
C ARG A 79 12.30 -10.28 -3.01
N ASP A 80 12.27 -11.32 -3.83
CA ASP A 80 11.20 -11.49 -4.81
C ASP A 80 9.86 -11.61 -4.09
N VAL A 81 8.87 -10.86 -4.57
CA VAL A 81 7.57 -10.72 -3.91
C VAL A 81 6.50 -11.47 -4.71
N PRO A 82 5.81 -12.45 -4.12
CA PRO A 82 4.76 -13.18 -4.83
C PRO A 82 3.52 -12.31 -5.00
N ILE A 83 2.86 -12.44 -6.14
CA ILE A 83 1.50 -11.94 -6.38
C ILE A 83 0.57 -13.11 -6.13
N LEU A 84 -0.29 -12.99 -5.12
CA LEU A 84 -1.22 -14.01 -4.68
C LEU A 84 -2.64 -13.66 -5.12
N TYR A 85 -3.48 -14.67 -5.29
CA TYR A 85 -4.92 -14.52 -5.46
C TYR A 85 -5.67 -15.64 -4.75
N HIS A 86 -6.90 -15.36 -4.34
CA HIS A 86 -7.76 -16.35 -3.71
C HIS A 86 -8.80 -16.87 -4.72
N PRO A 87 -8.96 -18.20 -4.90
CA PRO A 87 -9.88 -18.76 -5.90
C PRO A 87 -11.35 -18.36 -5.70
N LEU A 88 -11.77 -18.07 -4.45
CA LEU A 88 -13.13 -17.62 -4.15
C LEU A 88 -13.40 -16.15 -4.53
N LEU A 89 -12.35 -15.34 -4.71
CA LEU A 89 -12.44 -13.91 -4.99
C LEU A 89 -11.69 -13.57 -6.29
N PRO A 90 -12.23 -13.97 -7.46
CA PRO A 90 -11.59 -13.65 -8.73
C PRO A 90 -11.48 -12.15 -8.93
N GLY A 91 -10.31 -11.68 -9.35
CA GLY A 91 -10.00 -10.26 -9.55
C GLY A 91 -9.30 -9.57 -8.37
N LEU A 92 -9.25 -10.19 -7.20
CA LEU A 92 -8.46 -9.68 -6.07
C LEU A 92 -7.03 -10.21 -6.12
N LEU A 93 -6.07 -9.30 -6.28
CA LEU A 93 -4.64 -9.60 -6.21
C LEU A 93 -4.05 -9.05 -4.92
N ILE A 94 -3.22 -9.89 -4.28
CA ILE A 94 -2.66 -9.63 -2.96
C ILE A 94 -1.14 -9.74 -3.08
N VAL A 95 -0.43 -8.71 -2.70
CA VAL A 95 1.05 -8.65 -2.77
C VAL A 95 1.59 -8.46 -1.35
N PRO A 96 1.85 -9.55 -0.59
CA PRO A 96 2.36 -9.45 0.77
C PRO A 96 3.79 -8.88 0.76
N ASP A 97 4.15 -8.14 1.80
CA ASP A 97 5.53 -7.69 2.06
C ASP A 97 6.21 -6.91 0.91
N LEU A 98 5.41 -6.23 0.07
CA LEU A 98 5.91 -5.42 -1.07
C LEU A 98 6.84 -4.27 -0.64
N VAL A 99 6.54 -3.62 0.48
CA VAL A 99 7.24 -2.40 0.91
C VAL A 99 8.27 -2.74 1.99
N PRO A 100 9.58 -2.55 1.77
CA PRO A 100 10.60 -2.80 2.77
C PRO A 100 10.40 -1.94 4.04
N PRO A 101 10.74 -2.44 5.25
CA PRO A 101 10.49 -1.71 6.51
C PRO A 101 11.12 -0.31 6.60
N ALA A 102 12.30 -0.10 6.01
CA ALA A 102 12.94 1.22 5.95
C ALA A 102 12.11 2.21 5.12
N VAL A 103 11.62 1.75 3.97
CA VAL A 103 10.77 2.53 3.07
C VAL A 103 9.41 2.83 3.71
N GLN A 104 8.82 1.89 4.47
CA GLN A 104 7.57 2.13 5.19
C GLN A 104 7.65 3.35 6.12
N LYS A 105 8.78 3.52 6.82
CA LYS A 105 9.00 4.68 7.69
C LYS A 105 9.10 5.98 6.89
N SER A 106 9.84 5.96 5.77
CA SER A 106 9.95 7.13 4.89
C SER A 106 8.60 7.51 4.28
N LEU A 107 7.80 6.53 3.82
CA LEU A 107 6.46 6.76 3.31
C LEU A 107 5.54 7.38 4.35
N ILE A 108 5.50 6.84 5.57
CA ILE A 108 4.70 7.40 6.66
C ILE A 108 5.16 8.84 6.99
N SER A 109 6.47 9.08 7.02
CA SER A 109 7.03 10.42 7.24
C SER A 109 6.57 11.41 6.16
N LEU A 110 6.63 11.01 4.88
CA LEU A 110 6.17 11.85 3.77
C LEU A 110 4.66 12.11 3.84
N MET A 111 3.84 11.09 4.12
CA MET A 111 2.39 11.22 4.21
C MET A 111 1.97 12.16 5.35
N VAL A 112 2.62 12.05 6.52
CA VAL A 112 2.26 12.83 7.70
C VAL A 112 2.82 14.25 7.64
N HIS A 113 4.06 14.43 7.16
CA HIS A 113 4.69 15.75 7.17
C HIS A 113 4.43 16.51 5.89
N ARG A 114 4.77 15.95 4.72
CA ARG A 114 4.69 16.65 3.44
C ARG A 114 3.25 16.69 2.94
N ASP A 115 2.61 15.53 2.82
CA ASP A 115 1.34 15.43 2.09
C ASP A 115 0.16 16.06 2.86
N LEU A 116 0.24 16.15 4.18
CA LEU A 116 -0.72 16.92 4.99
C LEU A 116 -0.55 18.43 4.85
N SER A 117 0.64 18.92 4.50
CA SER A 117 0.92 20.36 4.34
C SER A 117 0.61 20.89 2.95
N VAL A 118 0.55 20.02 1.94
CA VAL A 118 0.24 20.39 0.56
C VAL A 118 -1.26 20.64 0.43
N ARG A 119 -1.64 21.92 0.33
CA ARG A 119 -3.04 22.36 0.17
C ARG A 119 -3.75 21.74 -1.03
N HIS A 120 -3.02 21.43 -2.11
CA HIS A 120 -3.59 20.82 -3.31
C HIS A 120 -4.15 19.40 -3.06
N HIS A 121 -3.66 18.68 -2.04
CA HIS A 121 -4.18 17.35 -1.70
C HIS A 121 -5.58 17.38 -1.06
N MET A 122 -6.10 18.57 -0.69
CA MET A 122 -7.46 18.77 -0.19
C MET A 122 -7.87 17.78 0.93
N THR A 123 -6.96 17.52 1.87
CA THR A 123 -7.29 16.71 3.05
C THR A 123 -8.37 17.38 3.91
N ASN A 124 -9.02 16.59 4.78
CA ASN A 124 -10.05 17.06 5.71
C ASN A 124 -9.63 18.20 6.65
N MET A 125 -8.33 18.45 6.80
CA MET A 125 -7.79 19.53 7.64
C MET A 125 -7.78 20.89 6.95
N HIS A 126 -7.61 20.92 5.63
CA HIS A 126 -7.42 22.15 4.86
C HIS A 126 -8.59 23.16 4.87
N PRO A 127 -9.86 22.74 5.04
CA PRO A 127 -10.97 23.69 5.20
C PRO A 127 -10.92 24.49 6.51
N PHE A 128 -10.30 23.95 7.55
CA PHE A 128 -10.37 24.49 8.91
C PHE A 128 -9.01 24.96 9.46
N TYR A 129 -7.91 24.46 8.90
CA TYR A 129 -6.56 24.68 9.39
C TYR A 129 -5.58 24.98 8.25
N GLU A 130 -4.58 25.78 8.57
CA GLU A 130 -3.36 25.90 7.77
C GLU A 130 -2.30 25.00 8.39
N VAL A 131 -1.83 24.00 7.65
CA VAL A 131 -0.85 23.02 8.11
C VAL A 131 0.50 23.35 7.46
N PRO A 132 1.35 24.18 8.08
CA PRO A 132 2.64 24.52 7.50
C PRO A 132 3.56 23.30 7.51
N TYR A 133 4.32 23.12 6.43
CA TYR A 133 5.45 22.19 6.45
C TYR A 133 6.56 22.81 7.30
N ARG A 134 7.25 22.02 8.13
CA ARG A 134 8.42 22.52 8.84
C ARG A 134 9.49 22.91 7.82
N GLN A 135 9.78 24.20 7.76
CA GLN A 135 10.97 24.69 7.09
C GLN A 135 12.09 24.56 8.11
N ASP A 136 13.06 23.67 7.85
CA ASP A 136 14.26 23.58 8.69
C ASP A 136 15.03 24.89 8.57
N THR A 137 14.75 25.85 9.46
CA THR A 137 15.58 27.03 9.61
C THR A 137 16.90 26.57 10.21
N ASP A 138 18.01 27.04 9.63
CA ASP A 138 19.40 26.62 9.92
C ASP A 138 19.80 26.62 11.41
N GLU A 139 19.01 27.21 12.31
CA GLU A 139 19.25 27.22 13.76
C GLU A 139 18.93 25.88 14.47
N ASP A 140 18.17 24.97 13.85
CA ASP A 140 17.86 23.63 14.41
C ASP A 140 18.80 22.52 13.91
N ARG A 141 19.75 22.85 13.01
CA ARG A 141 20.66 21.89 12.34
C ARG A 141 21.67 21.22 13.26
N ASP A 142 21.84 21.68 14.50
CA ASP A 142 22.72 21.03 15.48
C ASP A 142 22.15 19.74 16.08
N THR A 143 20.92 19.34 15.74
CA THR A 143 20.32 18.11 16.30
C THR A 143 19.87 17.05 15.30
N LEU A 144 19.76 17.34 14.01
CA LEU A 144 19.32 16.34 13.02
C LEU A 144 20.06 16.53 11.69
N VAL A 145 21.09 15.71 11.49
CA VAL A 145 21.63 15.41 10.17
C VAL A 145 20.54 14.69 9.39
N LEU A 146 20.00 15.31 8.32
CA LEU A 146 19.51 14.72 7.07
C LEU A 146 18.83 15.84 6.26
N GLY A 147 19.60 16.55 5.44
CA GLY A 147 19.07 17.61 4.57
C GLY A 147 18.47 17.06 3.27
N LEU A 148 17.30 17.56 2.88
CA LEU A 148 16.80 17.51 1.51
C LEU A 148 16.03 18.78 1.16
N GLU A 149 16.46 19.45 0.09
CA GLU A 149 15.92 20.71 -0.43
C GLU A 149 14.51 20.52 -1.02
N ALA A 150 13.51 21.15 -0.39
CA ALA A 150 12.09 20.90 -0.67
C ALA A 150 11.53 21.47 -2.00
N ASN A 151 12.21 22.39 -2.67
CA ASN A 151 11.57 23.18 -3.75
C ASN A 151 11.77 22.66 -5.18
N LEU A 152 12.61 21.64 -5.41
CA LEU A 152 12.78 20.99 -6.72
C LEU A 152 12.05 19.63 -6.83
N LEU A 153 11.39 19.19 -5.76
CA LEU A 153 10.94 17.82 -5.56
C LEU A 153 9.45 17.57 -5.88
N GLU A 154 8.61 18.61 -5.94
CA GLU A 154 7.18 18.44 -6.25
C GLU A 154 6.93 17.83 -7.64
N GLY A 155 7.76 18.18 -8.65
CA GLY A 155 7.66 17.61 -9.99
C GLY A 155 8.27 16.21 -10.13
N TYR A 156 9.32 15.90 -9.37
CA TYR A 156 10.06 14.64 -9.49
C TYR A 156 9.35 13.46 -8.80
N TYR A 157 8.63 13.72 -7.71
CA TYR A 157 7.93 12.67 -6.95
C TYR A 157 6.54 12.34 -7.44
N ALA A 158 5.84 13.26 -8.12
CA ALA A 158 4.56 12.95 -8.76
C ALA A 158 4.74 11.84 -9.82
N THR A 159 5.82 11.93 -10.62
CA THR A 159 6.25 10.88 -11.55
C THR A 159 6.57 9.56 -10.86
N SER A 160 7.11 9.57 -9.64
CA SER A 160 7.45 8.34 -8.91
C SER A 160 6.24 7.58 -8.36
N ILE A 161 5.16 8.27 -7.99
CA ILE A 161 3.92 7.60 -7.55
C ILE A 161 3.22 6.93 -8.74
N GLU A 162 3.19 7.61 -9.89
CA GLU A 162 2.66 7.03 -11.14
C GLU A 162 3.49 5.81 -11.59
N GLU A 163 4.81 5.83 -11.42
CA GLU A 163 5.70 4.72 -11.74
C GLU A 163 5.50 3.50 -10.81
N ILE A 164 5.19 3.73 -9.52
CA ILE A 164 4.83 2.65 -8.58
C ILE A 164 3.44 2.08 -8.93
N ALA A 165 2.49 2.92 -9.34
CA ALA A 165 1.18 2.46 -9.78
C ALA A 165 1.27 1.65 -11.08
N SER A 166 2.07 2.12 -12.05
CA SER A 166 2.31 1.40 -13.31
C SER A 166 3.08 0.10 -13.10
N LEU A 167 3.97 0.03 -12.10
CA LEU A 167 4.64 -1.20 -11.70
C LEU A 167 3.65 -2.33 -11.37
N VAL A 168 2.59 -1.97 -10.63
CA VAL A 168 1.52 -2.89 -10.26
C VAL A 168 0.70 -3.23 -11.49
N ASP A 169 0.26 -2.25 -12.28
CA ASP A 169 -0.59 -2.47 -13.45
C ASP A 169 0.09 -3.31 -14.55
N ASP A 170 1.37 -3.07 -14.86
CA ASP A 170 2.11 -3.84 -15.88
C ASP A 170 2.29 -5.30 -15.47
N THR A 171 2.53 -5.55 -14.18
CA THR A 171 2.73 -6.90 -13.67
C THR A 171 1.39 -7.65 -13.53
N VAL A 172 0.34 -6.94 -13.13
CA VAL A 172 -1.03 -7.46 -13.07
C VAL A 172 -1.55 -7.79 -14.49
N GLY A 173 -1.31 -6.92 -15.46
CA GLY A 173 -1.66 -7.14 -16.87
C GLY A 173 -0.94 -8.35 -17.48
N ALA A 174 0.34 -8.54 -17.18
CA ALA A 174 1.09 -9.73 -17.59
C ALA A 174 0.56 -11.02 -16.95
N CYS A 175 0.14 -10.98 -15.67
CA CYS A 175 -0.46 -12.12 -14.98
C CYS A 175 -1.86 -12.48 -15.53
N ALA A 176 -2.67 -11.47 -15.87
CA ALA A 176 -4.00 -11.65 -16.47
C ALA A 176 -3.92 -12.27 -17.88
N ALA A 177 -2.91 -11.90 -18.67
CA ALA A 177 -2.67 -12.50 -20.00
C ALA A 177 -2.27 -13.99 -19.92
N GLY A 178 -1.55 -14.40 -18.87
CA GLY A 178 -1.17 -15.79 -18.63
C GLY A 178 -2.34 -16.71 -18.22
N GLN A 179 -3.43 -16.16 -17.67
CA GLN A 179 -4.62 -16.92 -17.27
C GLN A 179 -5.55 -17.26 -18.45
N GLN A 180 -5.39 -16.64 -19.63
CA GLN A 180 -6.19 -16.93 -20.83
C GLN A 180 -5.59 -18.02 -21.73
N GLY A 181 -4.42 -18.59 -21.39
CA GLY A 181 -3.70 -19.58 -22.19
C GLY A 181 -3.74 -21.02 -21.66
N ALA A 182 -4.55 -21.31 -20.65
CA ALA A 182 -4.70 -22.64 -20.08
C ALA A 182 -6.17 -23.06 -20.10
N GLU A 183 -6.68 -23.32 -21.32
CA GLU A 183 -7.91 -24.06 -21.57
C GLU A 183 -7.62 -25.26 -22.47
#